data_AF-A0A5N9CRJ4-F1
#
_entry.id   AF-A0A5N9CRJ4-F1
#
_cell.length_a   1.000
_cell.length_b   1.000
_cell.length_c   1.000
_cell.angle_alpha   90.00
_cell.angle_beta   90.00
_cell.angle_gamma   90.00
#
_symmetry.space_group_name_H-M   'P 1'
#
loop_
_entity.id
_entity.type
_entity.pdbx_description
1 polymer ?
#
loop_
_entity_poly.entity_id
_entity_poly.type
_entity_poly.pdbx_seq_one_letter_code
_entity_poly.pdbx_strand_id
1 'polypeptide(L)'
;MTEARNRTATPAAGLSGDWLTKDRLHNLLNVRKPAAGEVASSVYLKPGDTAESSEWRERLARLGKTPEDSGSGLVGFRAGERALVIAPPFPITESSRFDTWNEGPLWTLLDSERTVGVVLVRLGRYSVAVYRGGDLVTSKTDSRYV
;
A
#
# COMPACT_ATOMS: atom_id res chain seq x y z
N MET A 1 -15.96 26.64 -8.83
CA MET A 1 -14.53 26.29 -8.81
C MET A 1 -14.08 26.41 -7.37
N THR A 2 -13.92 25.29 -6.67
CA THR A 2 -13.57 25.30 -5.24
C THR A 2 -12.16 24.75 -5.13
N GLU A 3 -11.19 25.64 -4.92
CA GLU A 3 -9.79 25.28 -4.72
C GLU A 3 -9.64 24.44 -3.45
N ALA A 4 -9.21 23.19 -3.63
CA ALA A 4 -8.82 22.32 -2.53
C ALA A 4 -7.53 22.88 -1.91
N ARG A 5 -7.66 23.49 -0.72
CA ARG A 5 -6.52 23.92 0.08
C ARG A 5 -5.69 22.69 0.49
N ASN A 6 -4.56 22.51 -0.18
CA ASN A 6 -3.56 21.53 0.16
C ASN A 6 -2.94 21.93 1.53
N ARG A 7 -3.50 21.44 2.64
CA ARG A 7 -2.95 21.62 3.99
C ARG A 7 -1.71 20.74 4.11
N THR A 8 -0.55 21.31 3.84
CA THR A 8 0.73 20.76 4.29
C THR A 8 0.69 20.72 5.82
N ALA A 9 0.56 19.52 6.39
CA ALA A 9 0.66 19.35 7.83
C ALA A 9 2.08 19.72 8.27
N THR A 10 2.20 20.70 9.17
CA THR A 10 3.47 21.05 9.81
C THR A 10 4.06 19.78 10.46
N PRO A 11 5.32 19.39 10.17
CA PRO A 11 5.94 18.25 10.82
C PRO A 11 5.98 18.49 12.33
N ALA A 12 5.45 17.56 13.12
CA ALA A 12 5.66 17.56 14.55
C ALA A 12 7.17 17.50 14.82
N ALA A 13 7.71 18.49 15.52
CA ALA A 13 9.12 18.54 15.86
C ALA A 13 9.53 17.26 16.62
N GLY A 14 10.46 16.49 16.08
CA GLY A 14 11.12 15.39 16.80
C GLY A 14 11.11 14.00 16.16
N LEU A 15 10.47 13.78 15.00
CA LEU A 15 10.53 12.50 14.29
C LEU A 15 11.33 12.63 12.99
N SER A 16 12.50 11.97 12.91
CA SER A 16 13.21 11.78 11.64
C SER A 16 12.45 10.75 10.81
N GLY A 17 11.95 11.15 9.65
CA GLY A 17 11.18 10.27 8.78
C GLY A 17 10.92 10.93 7.43
N ASP A 18 10.83 10.09 6.41
CA ASP A 18 10.49 10.50 5.06
C ASP A 18 9.10 10.00 4.67
N TRP A 19 8.31 10.85 4.05
CA TRP A 19 7.05 10.42 3.43
C TRP A 19 7.35 9.51 2.24
N LEU A 20 6.66 8.38 2.14
CA LEU A 20 6.68 7.53 0.95
C LEU A 20 5.39 7.74 0.14
N THR A 21 5.43 8.70 -0.77
CA THR A 21 4.34 8.95 -1.72
C THR A 21 4.40 7.96 -2.89
N LYS A 22 3.34 7.89 -3.73
CA LYS A 22 3.37 7.09 -4.96
C LYS A 22 4.56 7.46 -5.85
N ASP A 23 4.82 8.74 -6.07
CA ASP A 23 5.95 9.21 -6.89
C ASP A 23 7.31 8.82 -6.27
N ARG A 24 7.44 8.92 -4.94
CA ARG A 24 8.67 8.48 -4.26
C ARG A 24 8.85 6.97 -4.34
N LEU A 25 7.78 6.19 -4.23
CA LEU A 25 7.84 4.74 -4.43
C LEU A 25 8.22 4.40 -5.87
N HIS A 26 7.68 5.11 -6.86
CA HIS A 26 8.02 4.91 -8.26
C HIS A 26 9.51 5.18 -8.50
N ASN A 27 10.02 6.29 -7.99
CA ASN A 27 11.44 6.62 -8.08
C ASN A 27 12.31 5.59 -7.36
N LEU A 28 11.88 5.11 -6.19
CA LEU A 28 12.58 4.07 -5.44
C LEU A 28 12.66 2.76 -6.24
N LEU A 29 11.55 2.32 -6.84
CA LEU A 29 11.53 1.12 -7.68
C LEU A 29 12.39 1.28 -8.93
N ASN A 30 12.33 2.46 -9.57
CA ASN A 30 13.15 2.76 -10.75
C ASN A 30 14.66 2.73 -10.45
N VAL A 31 15.09 3.28 -9.31
CA VAL A 31 16.49 3.23 -8.86
C VAL A 31 16.95 1.81 -8.50
N ARG A 32 16.02 0.95 -8.07
CA ARG A 32 16.30 -0.44 -7.68
C ARG A 32 16.11 -1.44 -8.82
N LYS A 33 15.67 -0.98 -9.99
CA LYS A 33 15.38 -1.83 -11.14
C LYS A 33 16.64 -2.59 -11.57
N PRO A 34 16.52 -3.89 -11.90
CA PRO A 34 17.65 -4.71 -12.34
C PRO A 34 18.28 -4.16 -13.61
N ALA A 35 19.60 -4.33 -13.73
CA ALA A 35 20.30 -4.08 -14.99
C ALA A 35 19.89 -5.12 -16.06
N ALA A 36 20.12 -4.80 -17.34
CA ALA A 36 19.82 -5.73 -18.42
C ALA A 36 20.59 -7.05 -18.23
N GLY A 37 19.86 -8.17 -18.22
CA GLY A 37 20.42 -9.51 -18.00
C GLY A 37 20.62 -9.91 -16.53
N GLU A 38 20.36 -9.02 -15.57
CA GLU A 38 20.37 -9.37 -14.15
C GLU A 38 19.15 -10.22 -13.80
N VAL A 39 19.37 -11.31 -13.05
CA VAL A 39 18.30 -12.21 -12.62
C VAL A 39 17.39 -11.45 -11.65
N ALA A 40 16.09 -11.40 -11.98
CA ALA A 40 15.09 -10.71 -11.20
C ALA A 40 13.89 -11.60 -10.93
N SER A 41 13.13 -11.29 -9.89
CA SER A 41 11.82 -11.89 -9.67
C SER A 41 10.95 -10.97 -8.83
N SER A 42 9.65 -11.18 -8.87
CA SER A 42 8.69 -10.50 -8.01
C SER A 42 7.66 -11.48 -7.48
N VAL A 43 7.13 -11.18 -6.30
CA VAL A 43 6.11 -11.98 -5.63
C VAL A 43 5.07 -11.06 -5.00
N TYR A 44 3.82 -11.49 -5.07
CA TYR A 44 2.67 -10.87 -4.43
C TYR A 44 2.04 -11.94 -3.56
N LEU A 45 1.85 -11.65 -2.28
CA LEU A 45 1.31 -12.60 -1.30
C LEU A 45 0.12 -11.96 -0.61
N LYS A 46 -1.05 -12.58 -0.71
CA LYS A 46 -2.20 -12.17 0.12
C LYS A 46 -1.92 -12.46 1.60
N PRO A 47 -2.62 -11.77 2.53
CA PRO A 47 -2.54 -12.11 3.94
C PRO A 47 -2.78 -13.60 4.20
N GLY A 48 -1.90 -14.24 4.97
CA GLY A 48 -1.99 -15.66 5.33
C GLY A 48 -1.43 -16.65 4.29
N ASP A 49 -1.05 -16.19 3.09
CA ASP A 49 -0.35 -17.03 2.13
C ASP A 49 1.15 -17.10 2.40
N THR A 50 1.77 -18.17 1.93
CA THR A 50 3.23 -18.34 1.96
C THR A 50 3.77 -18.35 0.54
N ALA A 51 4.97 -17.79 0.34
CA ALA A 51 5.63 -17.88 -0.96
C ALA A 51 5.90 -19.34 -1.37
N GLU A 52 5.57 -19.70 -2.60
CA GLU A 52 5.81 -21.05 -3.11
C GLU A 52 7.32 -21.33 -3.27
N SER A 53 8.08 -20.31 -3.71
CA SER A 53 9.52 -20.46 -3.91
C SER A 53 10.27 -20.55 -2.57
N SER A 54 11.20 -21.50 -2.47
CA SER A 54 12.11 -21.60 -1.33
C SER A 54 12.93 -20.33 -1.11
N GLU A 55 13.40 -19.69 -2.20
CA GLU A 55 14.15 -18.43 -2.15
C GLU A 55 13.37 -17.32 -1.44
N TRP A 56 12.13 -17.03 -1.86
CA TRP A 56 11.31 -16.01 -1.19
C TRP A 56 10.96 -16.39 0.24
N ARG A 57 10.71 -17.67 0.55
CA ARG A 57 10.45 -18.10 1.94
C ARG A 57 11.63 -17.81 2.86
N GLU A 58 12.84 -18.21 2.46
CA GLU A 58 14.04 -17.94 3.24
C GLU A 58 14.25 -16.44 3.43
N ARG A 59 14.04 -15.67 2.36
CA ARG A 59 14.26 -14.22 2.37
C ARG A 59 13.27 -13.48 3.26
N LEU A 60 11.99 -13.83 3.21
CA LEU A 60 10.97 -13.25 4.07
C LEU A 60 11.19 -13.64 5.54
N ALA A 61 11.58 -14.89 5.81
CA ALA A 61 11.92 -15.34 7.16
C ALA A 61 13.08 -14.53 7.76
N ARG A 62 14.13 -14.23 6.97
CA ARG A 62 15.25 -13.37 7.41
C ARG A 62 14.85 -11.93 7.71
N LEU A 63 13.85 -11.40 7.00
CA LEU A 63 13.33 -10.04 7.23
C LEU A 63 12.39 -9.95 8.44
N GLY A 64 11.95 -11.08 8.98
CA GLY A 64 11.10 -11.15 10.16
C GLY A 64 9.71 -10.54 9.97
N LYS A 65 9.23 -10.45 8.73
CA LYS A 65 7.88 -9.97 8.39
C LYS A 65 7.14 -11.00 7.57
N THR A 66 5.89 -11.22 7.92
CA THR A 66 5.01 -12.15 7.22
C THR A 66 3.82 -11.44 6.56
N PRO A 67 3.16 -12.07 5.58
CA PRO A 67 1.96 -11.51 4.96
C PRO A 67 0.83 -11.27 5.97
N GLU A 68 0.67 -12.13 6.96
CA GLU A 68 -0.32 -11.95 8.03
C GLU A 68 -0.03 -10.74 8.92
N ASP A 69 1.23 -10.49 9.29
CA ASP A 69 1.59 -9.36 10.15
C ASP A 69 1.23 -8.00 9.54
N SER A 70 1.25 -7.93 8.20
CA SER A 70 0.93 -6.71 7.47
C SER A 70 -0.57 -6.39 7.39
N GLY A 71 -1.44 -7.40 7.56
CA GLY A 71 -2.88 -7.31 7.32
C GLY A 71 -3.29 -7.05 5.84
N SER A 72 -2.38 -6.58 5.00
CA SER A 72 -2.60 -6.25 3.58
C SER A 72 -1.82 -7.16 2.62
N GLY A 73 -0.98 -8.04 3.13
CA GLY A 73 -0.11 -8.91 2.34
C GLY A 73 1.26 -8.28 2.07
N LEU A 74 2.07 -8.94 1.25
CA LEU A 74 3.42 -8.47 0.92
C LEU A 74 3.65 -8.45 -0.58
N VAL A 75 4.35 -7.41 -1.04
CA VAL A 75 4.93 -7.34 -2.39
C VAL A 75 6.45 -7.41 -2.25
N GLY A 76 7.08 -8.34 -2.96
CA GLY A 76 8.52 -8.50 -3.03
C GLY A 76 9.05 -8.24 -4.43
N PHE A 77 10.14 -7.47 -4.53
CA PHE A 77 10.93 -7.31 -5.74
C PHE A 77 12.38 -7.71 -5.47
N ARG A 78 12.98 -8.49 -6.37
CA ARG A 78 14.35 -8.97 -6.25
C ARG A 78 15.14 -8.71 -7.53
N ALA A 79 16.38 -8.30 -7.35
CA ALA A 79 17.41 -8.18 -8.39
C ALA A 79 18.74 -8.71 -7.82
N GLY A 80 19.17 -9.89 -8.29
CA GLY A 80 20.29 -10.63 -7.72
C GLY A 80 20.16 -10.81 -6.19
N GLU A 81 21.18 -10.37 -5.46
CA GLU A 81 21.24 -10.43 -3.99
C GLU A 81 20.49 -9.29 -3.28
N ARG A 82 19.82 -8.39 -4.01
CA ARG A 82 19.05 -7.30 -3.42
C ARG A 82 17.56 -7.60 -3.50
N ALA A 83 16.83 -7.26 -2.45
CA ALA A 83 15.37 -7.31 -2.48
C ALA A 83 14.75 -6.14 -1.73
N LEU A 84 13.56 -5.78 -2.17
CA LEU A 84 12.66 -4.84 -1.54
C LEU A 84 11.37 -5.57 -1.20
N VAL A 85 10.89 -5.41 0.03
CA VAL A 85 9.61 -5.94 0.48
C VAL A 85 8.74 -4.80 0.98
N ILE A 86 7.51 -4.73 0.48
CA ILE A 86 6.56 -3.66 0.71
C ILE A 86 5.29 -4.28 1.32
N ALA A 87 4.83 -3.73 2.43
CA ALA A 87 3.46 -3.94 2.91
C ALA A 87 2.58 -2.86 2.26
N PRO A 88 1.70 -3.20 1.29
CA PRO A 88 0.89 -2.20 0.61
C PRO A 88 -0.19 -1.62 1.54
N PRO A 89 -0.73 -0.43 1.24
CA PRO A 89 -1.79 0.18 2.04
C PRO A 89 -3.17 -0.49 1.86
N PHE A 90 -3.32 -1.36 0.86
CA PHE A 90 -4.56 -2.09 0.55
C PHE A 90 -4.26 -3.57 0.38
N PRO A 91 -5.21 -4.45 0.71
CA PRO A 91 -4.98 -5.89 0.68
C PRO A 91 -4.73 -6.42 -0.73
N ILE A 92 -3.71 -7.24 -0.87
CA ILE A 92 -3.49 -8.10 -2.04
C ILE A 92 -4.57 -9.20 -2.01
N THR A 93 -5.32 -9.31 -3.10
CA THR A 93 -6.42 -10.28 -3.20
C THR A 93 -5.98 -11.62 -3.80
N GLU A 94 -4.92 -11.61 -4.59
CA GLU A 94 -4.41 -12.78 -5.32
C GLU A 94 -2.89 -12.89 -5.18
N SER A 95 -2.42 -14.06 -4.77
CA SER A 95 -0.99 -14.35 -4.74
C SER A 95 -0.48 -14.67 -6.14
N SER A 96 0.68 -14.15 -6.50
CA SER A 96 1.30 -14.39 -7.80
C SER A 96 2.82 -14.29 -7.73
N ARG A 97 3.49 -14.94 -8.68
CA ARG A 97 4.93 -14.91 -8.83
C ARG A 97 5.29 -14.61 -10.28
N PHE A 98 6.34 -13.81 -10.47
CA PHE A 98 6.93 -13.55 -11.77
C PHE A 98 8.44 -13.76 -11.70
N ASP A 99 9.01 -14.38 -12.73
CA ASP A 99 10.46 -14.53 -12.89
C ASP A 99 11.11 -13.27 -13.51
N THR A 100 10.44 -12.14 -13.34
CA THR A 100 10.88 -10.81 -13.78
C THR A 100 10.53 -9.77 -12.71
N TRP A 101 11.10 -8.56 -12.85
CA TRP A 101 10.72 -7.40 -12.05
C TRP A 101 9.40 -6.83 -12.58
N ASN A 102 8.27 -7.35 -12.11
CA ASN A 102 6.94 -6.97 -12.58
C ASN A 102 6.22 -6.07 -11.57
N GLU A 103 6.25 -4.75 -11.81
CA GLU A 103 5.61 -3.74 -10.98
C GLU A 103 4.12 -3.53 -11.29
N GLY A 104 3.63 -4.07 -12.42
CA GLY A 104 2.28 -3.82 -12.92
C GLY A 104 1.17 -4.11 -11.91
N PRO A 105 1.17 -5.27 -11.21
CA PRO A 105 0.15 -5.56 -10.21
C PRO A 105 0.19 -4.60 -9.02
N LEU A 106 1.36 -4.14 -8.58
CA LEU A 106 1.49 -3.13 -7.53
C LEU A 106 0.85 -1.80 -7.96
N TRP A 107 1.14 -1.33 -9.16
CA TRP A 107 0.56 -0.07 -9.66
C TRP A 107 -0.96 -0.18 -9.83
N THR A 108 -1.43 -1.31 -10.36
CA THR A 108 -2.86 -1.60 -10.45
C THR A 108 -3.52 -1.55 -9.07
N LEU A 109 -2.91 -2.16 -8.05
CA LEU A 109 -3.41 -2.15 -6.67
C LEU A 109 -3.50 -0.73 -6.09
N LEU A 110 -2.50 0.11 -6.36
CA LEU A 110 -2.40 1.46 -5.83
C LEU A 110 -3.30 2.46 -6.57
N ASP A 111 -3.52 2.29 -7.88
CA ASP A 111 -4.28 3.21 -8.73
C ASP A 111 -5.76 2.88 -8.84
N SER A 112 -6.14 1.66 -8.48
CA SER A 112 -7.53 1.27 -8.47
C SER A 112 -8.36 2.18 -7.55
N GLU A 113 -9.48 2.66 -8.07
CA GLU A 113 -10.43 3.46 -7.30
C GLU A 113 -11.03 2.64 -6.15
N ARG A 114 -11.07 3.23 -4.94
CA ARG A 114 -11.56 2.56 -3.73
C ARG A 114 -12.81 3.26 -3.23
N THR A 115 -13.79 2.46 -2.82
CA THR A 115 -14.92 2.96 -2.04
C THR A 115 -14.56 2.86 -0.56
N VAL A 116 -14.50 3.99 0.13
CA VAL A 116 -14.11 4.07 1.55
C VAL A 116 -15.27 4.62 2.36
N GLY A 117 -15.72 3.84 3.35
CA GLY A 117 -16.64 4.32 4.38
C GLY A 117 -15.86 5.02 5.49
N VAL A 118 -16.24 6.25 5.81
CA VAL A 118 -15.66 7.03 6.91
C VAL A 118 -16.73 7.25 7.97
N VAL A 119 -16.46 6.79 9.19
CA VAL A 119 -17.33 7.02 10.35
C VAL A 119 -16.60 7.93 11.32
N LEU A 120 -17.13 9.13 11.52
CA LEU A 120 -16.62 10.11 12.49
C LEU A 120 -17.53 10.10 13.71
N VAL A 121 -16.97 9.81 14.89
CA VAL A 121 -17.71 9.79 16.16
C VAL A 121 -17.20 10.91 17.06
N ARG A 122 -18.12 11.70 17.62
CA ARG A 122 -17.80 12.79 18.56
C ARG A 122 -18.91 12.98 19.58
N LEU A 123 -18.60 12.81 20.87
CA LEU A 123 -19.45 13.18 22.02
C LEU A 123 -20.95 12.85 21.82
N GLY A 124 -21.26 11.58 21.52
CA GLY A 124 -22.64 11.11 21.35
C GLY A 124 -23.29 11.43 20.00
N ARG A 125 -22.56 12.03 19.05
CA ARG A 125 -22.98 12.23 17.67
C ARG A 125 -22.07 11.48 16.72
N TYR A 126 -22.57 11.22 15.52
CA TYR A 126 -21.80 10.59 14.46
C TYR A 126 -22.07 11.23 13.10
N SER A 127 -21.14 11.01 12.19
CA SER A 127 -21.31 11.25 10.76
C SER A 127 -20.73 10.07 10.01
N VAL A 128 -21.48 9.57 9.03
CA VAL A 128 -21.06 8.52 8.11
C VAL A 128 -20.96 9.13 6.74
N ALA A 129 -19.86 8.89 6.04
CA ALA A 129 -19.65 9.31 4.66
C ALA A 129 -19.12 8.13 3.84
N VAL A 130 -19.51 8.06 2.57
CA VAL A 130 -18.97 7.13 1.60
C VAL A 130 -18.22 7.93 0.57
N TYR A 131 -16.94 7.65 0.42
CA TYR A 131 -16.09 8.20 -0.62
C TYR A 131 -15.87 7.16 -1.71
N ARG A 132 -15.72 7.60 -2.95
CA ARG A 132 -15.18 6.81 -4.05
C ARG A 132 -14.02 7.59 -4.64
N GLY A 133 -12.81 7.04 -4.55
CA GLY A 133 -11.60 7.78 -4.90
C GLY A 133 -11.50 9.06 -4.07
N GLY A 134 -11.48 10.22 -4.74
CA GLY A 134 -11.46 11.54 -4.10
C GLY A 134 -12.84 12.13 -3.81
N ASP A 135 -13.92 11.51 -4.29
CA ASP A 135 -15.24 12.11 -4.33
C ASP A 135 -16.14 11.62 -3.19
N LEU A 136 -16.83 12.56 -2.53
CA LEU A 136 -17.89 12.24 -1.56
C LEU A 136 -19.15 11.81 -2.31
N VAL A 137 -19.50 10.52 -2.21
CA VAL A 137 -20.68 9.94 -2.86
C VAL A 137 -21.95 10.25 -2.08
N THR A 138 -21.90 10.06 -0.76
CA THR A 138 -23.03 10.34 0.13
C THR A 138 -22.57 10.49 1.56
N SER A 139 -23.33 11.21 2.37
CA SER A 139 -23.11 11.31 3.81
C SER A 139 -24.41 11.41 4.58
N LYS A 140 -24.42 10.83 5.78
CA LYS A 140 -25.48 11.00 6.78
C LYS A 140 -24.85 11.45 8.09
N THR A 141 -25.29 12.59 8.57
CA THR A 141 -24.94 13.09 9.91
C THR A 141 -26.15 12.92 10.81
N ASP A 142 -25.92 12.57 12.07
CA ASP A 142 -26.97 12.59 13.08
C ASP A 142 -27.53 14.02 13.22
N SER A 143 -28.78 14.21 12.79
CA SER A 143 -29.58 15.38 13.08
C SER A 143 -30.54 14.99 14.20
N ARG A 144 -30.48 15.68 15.34
CA ARG A 144 -31.53 15.57 16.37
C ARG A 144 -32.88 15.85 15.71
N TYR A 145 -33.78 14.87 15.71
CA TYR A 145 -35.20 15.18 15.67
C TYR A 145 -35.53 15.82 17.03
N VAL A 146 -35.65 17.14 17.04
CA VAL A 146 -36.36 17.89 18.09
C VAL A 146 -37.79 18.09 17.62
#